data_AF-W8S4P6-F1
#
_entry.id   AF-W8S4P6-F1
#
_cell.length_a   1.000
_cell.length_b   1.000
_cell.length_c   1.000
_cell.angle_alpha   90.00
_cell.angle_beta   90.00
_cell.angle_gamma   90.00
#
_symmetry.space_group_name_H-M   'P 1'
#
loop_
_entity.id
_entity.type
_entity.pdbx_description
1 polymer ?
#
loop_
_entity_poly.entity_id
_entity_poly.type
_entity_poly.pdbx_seq_one_letter_code
_entity_poly.pdbx_strand_id
1 'polypeptide(L)'
;MRPILPALLLALLLPVAPARSTELHCLGTERFFILLLDGDVARFDYLGDGVFPLTPALPDTLPDFLRLSLGAYAGPIPVFLERGACPITARGLPLSLPWRVELGIETLGVQQPMTGCCREAGENR
;
A
#
# COMPACT_ATOMS: atom_id res chain seq x y z
N MET A 1 -51.74 31.44 19.69
CA MET A 1 -51.00 31.14 18.43
C MET A 1 -49.53 31.49 18.63
N ARG A 2 -48.65 30.48 18.75
CA ARG A 2 -47.20 30.60 18.58
C ARG A 2 -46.67 29.19 18.28
N PRO A 3 -46.24 28.88 17.05
CA PRO A 3 -45.62 27.60 16.74
C PRO A 3 -44.18 27.61 17.28
N ILE A 4 -43.80 26.57 18.00
CA ILE A 4 -42.42 26.25 18.38
C ILE A 4 -42.09 24.92 17.70
N LEU A 5 -40.85 24.82 17.22
CA LEU A 5 -40.19 23.78 16.42
C LEU A 5 -40.24 23.99 14.89
N PRO A 6 -39.13 23.77 14.15
CA PRO A 6 -37.97 22.95 14.54
C PRO A 6 -36.59 23.61 14.27
N ALA A 7 -35.73 23.66 15.28
CA ALA A 7 -34.29 23.99 15.14
C ALA A 7 -33.41 22.73 15.08
N LEU A 8 -33.95 21.59 14.63
CA LEU A 8 -33.31 20.27 14.74
C LEU A 8 -32.98 19.60 13.40
N LEU A 9 -32.82 20.38 12.31
CA LEU A 9 -32.62 19.82 10.96
C LEU A 9 -31.37 20.36 10.22
N LEU A 10 -30.34 20.79 10.95
CA LEU A 10 -29.12 21.34 10.34
C LEU A 10 -27.82 20.60 10.70
N ALA A 11 -27.90 19.34 11.12
CA ALA A 11 -26.72 18.54 11.49
C ALA A 11 -26.34 17.42 10.49
N LEU A 12 -27.08 17.25 9.38
CA LEU A 12 -26.95 16.11 8.45
C LEU A 12 -26.23 16.43 7.13
N LEU A 13 -25.58 17.59 7.02
CA LEU A 13 -24.86 18.02 5.80
C LEU A 13 -23.36 18.20 6.05
N LEU A 14 -22.78 17.44 6.98
CA LEU A 14 -21.32 17.31 7.01
C LEU A 14 -20.90 16.51 5.78
N PRO A 15 -20.11 17.07 4.85
CA PRO A 15 -19.55 16.29 3.76
C PRO A 15 -18.72 15.18 4.37
N VAL A 16 -19.12 13.92 4.15
CA VAL A 16 -18.26 12.77 4.39
C VAL A 16 -17.07 12.97 3.46
N ALA A 17 -15.96 13.46 3.99
CA ALA A 17 -14.72 13.48 3.24
C ALA A 17 -14.46 12.03 2.80
N PRO A 18 -14.16 11.77 1.51
CA PRO A 18 -13.81 10.43 1.10
C PRO A 18 -12.64 9.98 1.97
N ALA A 19 -12.81 8.85 2.66
CA ALA A 19 -11.70 8.17 3.30
C ALA A 19 -10.66 7.93 2.20
N ARG A 20 -9.54 8.63 2.24
CA ARG A 20 -8.43 8.37 1.33
C ARG A 20 -7.86 7.03 1.78
N SER A 21 -8.05 5.98 0.99
CA SER A 21 -7.25 4.78 1.19
C SER A 21 -5.80 5.12 0.86
N THR A 22 -4.90 4.71 1.75
CA THR A 22 -3.47 4.70 1.40
C THR A 22 -3.28 3.72 0.27
N GLU A 23 -2.64 4.18 -0.80
CA GLU A 23 -2.21 3.32 -1.91
C GLU A 23 -0.70 3.49 -2.08
N LEU A 24 0.05 2.38 -2.03
CA LEU A 24 1.49 2.36 -2.25
C LEU A 24 1.83 1.76 -3.61
N HIS A 25 2.64 2.50 -4.38
CA HIS A 25 3.19 2.06 -5.65
C HIS A 25 4.67 1.72 -5.46
N CYS A 26 5.01 0.46 -5.62
CA CYS A 26 6.36 -0.06 -5.40
C CYS A 26 7.02 -0.48 -6.70
N LEU A 27 8.25 0.00 -6.90
CA LEU A 27 9.15 -0.41 -7.97
C LEU A 27 10.20 -1.35 -7.38
N GLY A 28 10.28 -2.56 -7.90
CA GLY A 28 11.25 -3.53 -7.43
C GLY A 28 12.66 -3.25 -7.91
N THR A 29 13.63 -3.78 -7.18
CA THR A 29 15.03 -3.85 -7.62
C THR A 29 15.24 -4.98 -8.64
N GLU A 30 14.39 -6.00 -8.60
CA GLU A 30 14.40 -7.12 -9.52
C GLU A 30 13.56 -6.87 -10.77
N ARG A 31 13.91 -7.55 -11.88
CA ARG A 31 13.15 -7.42 -13.14
C ARG A 31 11.71 -7.86 -12.97
N PHE A 32 10.80 -7.11 -13.57
CA PHE A 32 9.35 -7.36 -13.59
C PHE A 32 8.67 -7.30 -12.21
N PHE A 33 9.37 -6.89 -11.16
CA PHE A 33 8.73 -6.65 -9.87
C PHE A 33 8.00 -5.31 -9.91
N ILE A 34 6.69 -5.38 -9.96
CA ILE A 34 5.78 -4.25 -9.73
C ILE A 34 4.78 -4.70 -8.67
N LEU A 35 4.69 -3.93 -7.59
CA LEU A 35 3.78 -4.19 -6.47
C LEU A 35 2.94 -2.96 -6.18
N LEU A 36 1.63 -3.16 -6.09
CA LEU A 36 0.67 -2.16 -5.65
C LEU A 36 0.03 -2.66 -4.37
N LEU A 37 0.01 -1.85 -3.32
CA LEU A 37 -0.70 -2.15 -2.07
C LEU A 37 -1.84 -1.14 -1.93
N ASP A 38 -3.08 -1.62 -1.83
CA ASP A 38 -4.28 -0.78 -1.74
C ASP A 38 -5.28 -1.45 -0.79
N GLY A 39 -5.50 -0.84 0.37
CA GLY A 39 -6.41 -1.38 1.38
C GLY A 39 -6.12 -2.85 1.72
N ASP A 40 -7.05 -3.74 1.42
CA ASP A 40 -6.96 -5.17 1.72
C ASP A 40 -6.35 -6.02 0.59
N VAL A 41 -5.78 -5.40 -0.45
CA VAL A 41 -5.21 -6.12 -1.60
C VAL A 41 -3.79 -5.69 -1.93
N ALA A 42 -3.02 -6.67 -2.42
CA ALA A 42 -1.77 -6.47 -3.10
C ALA A 42 -1.91 -6.95 -4.55
N ARG A 43 -1.53 -6.11 -5.52
CA ARG A 43 -1.43 -6.50 -6.93
C ARG A 43 0.03 -6.66 -7.26
N PHE A 44 0.41 -7.84 -7.70
CA PHE A 44 1.81 -8.23 -7.86
C PHE A 44 1.99 -8.91 -9.20
N ASP A 45 2.84 -8.34 -10.06
CA ASP A 45 3.21 -8.95 -11.33
C ASP A 45 4.37 -9.94 -11.11
N TYR A 46 4.03 -11.11 -10.59
CA TYR A 46 4.96 -12.22 -10.43
C TYR A 46 4.28 -13.49 -10.94
N LEU A 47 4.77 -13.98 -12.09
CA LEU A 47 4.23 -15.12 -12.82
C LEU A 47 2.84 -14.89 -13.47
N GLY A 48 2.44 -13.63 -13.65
CA GLY A 48 1.15 -13.20 -14.18
C GLY A 48 0.43 -12.28 -13.19
N ASP A 49 -0.40 -11.37 -13.70
CA ASP A 49 -1.13 -10.33 -12.94
C ASP A 49 -1.91 -10.89 -11.74
N GLY A 50 -1.24 -11.08 -10.59
CA GLY A 50 -1.79 -11.68 -9.40
C GLY A 50 -2.41 -10.63 -8.48
N VAL A 51 -3.58 -10.94 -7.92
CA VAL A 51 -4.22 -10.15 -6.85
C VAL A 51 -4.29 -11.03 -5.61
N PHE A 52 -3.67 -10.55 -4.53
CA PHE A 52 -3.54 -11.28 -3.28
C PHE A 52 -4.17 -10.48 -2.14
N PRO A 53 -4.92 -11.13 -1.22
CA PRO A 53 -5.40 -10.46 -0.02
C PRO A 53 -4.23 -10.09 0.89
N LEU A 54 -4.32 -8.92 1.52
CA LEU A 54 -3.35 -8.37 2.45
C LEU A 54 -3.90 -8.48 3.88
N THR A 55 -3.10 -9.01 4.80
CA THR A 55 -3.51 -9.19 6.20
C THR A 55 -2.42 -8.68 7.17
N PRO A 56 -2.72 -7.70 8.04
CA PRO A 56 -3.93 -6.88 8.03
C PRO A 56 -4.03 -6.02 6.75
N ALA A 57 -5.17 -5.35 6.52
CA ALA A 57 -5.27 -4.35 5.46
C ALA A 57 -4.26 -3.20 5.70
N LEU A 58 -3.83 -2.57 4.62
CA LEU A 58 -2.98 -1.38 4.65
C LEU A 58 -3.74 -0.24 5.35
N PRO A 59 -3.17 0.36 6.41
CA PRO A 59 -3.84 1.42 7.15
C PRO A 59 -3.83 2.74 6.37
N ASP A 60 -4.82 3.59 6.65
CA ASP A 60 -4.92 4.96 6.11
C ASP A 60 -3.77 5.88 6.55
N THR A 61 -3.01 5.48 7.58
CA THR A 61 -1.81 6.18 8.03
C THR A 61 -0.71 5.17 8.26
N LEU A 62 0.41 5.32 7.56
CA LEU A 62 1.51 4.37 7.59
C LEU A 62 2.47 4.66 8.76
N PRO A 63 2.64 3.73 9.72
CA PRO A 63 3.69 3.83 10.73
C PRO A 63 5.07 3.63 10.09
N ASP A 64 6.14 4.06 10.77
CA ASP A 64 7.52 3.96 10.24
C ASP A 64 7.95 2.53 9.91
N PHE A 65 7.34 1.54 10.55
CA PHE A 65 7.52 0.13 10.22
C PHE A 65 6.17 -0.58 10.29
N LEU A 66 5.88 -1.40 9.28
CA LEU A 66 4.65 -2.16 9.17
C LEU A 66 4.96 -3.56 8.63
N ARG A 67 4.39 -4.58 9.30
CA ARG A 67 4.44 -5.98 8.84
C ARG A 67 3.05 -6.43 8.44
N LEU A 68 2.92 -6.90 7.21
CA LEU A 68 1.70 -7.46 6.62
C LEU A 68 2.00 -8.86 6.10
N SER A 69 0.98 -9.54 5.58
CA SER A 69 1.11 -10.83 4.89
C SER A 69 0.25 -10.85 3.64
N LEU A 70 0.78 -11.38 2.53
CA LEU A 70 0.00 -11.72 1.34
C LEU A 70 -0.55 -13.14 1.50
N GLY A 71 -1.84 -13.33 1.27
CA GLY A 71 -2.42 -14.68 1.19
C GLY A 71 -2.11 -15.30 -0.17
N ALA A 72 -1.12 -16.20 -0.24
CA ALA A 72 -0.82 -16.98 -1.44
C ALA A 72 -1.21 -18.46 -1.27
N TYR A 73 -1.32 -19.19 -2.38
CA TYR A 73 -1.69 -20.61 -2.37
C TYR A 73 -0.72 -21.49 -1.55
N ALA A 74 0.58 -21.18 -1.61
CA ALA A 74 1.62 -21.89 -0.85
C ALA A 74 1.67 -21.52 0.64
N GLY A 75 0.85 -20.56 1.09
CA GLY A 75 0.85 -20.01 2.44
C GLY A 75 1.03 -18.50 2.47
N PRO A 76 1.01 -17.89 3.67
CA PRO A 76 1.19 -16.46 3.82
C PRO A 76 2.63 -16.04 3.49
N ILE A 77 2.77 -15.03 2.63
CA ILE A 77 4.06 -14.42 2.29
C ILE A 77 4.23 -13.15 3.14
N PRO A 78 5.30 -13.01 3.93
CA PRO A 78 5.50 -11.81 4.73
C PRO A 78 5.80 -10.60 3.83
N VAL A 79 5.23 -9.45 4.20
CA VAL A 79 5.52 -8.15 3.58
C VAL A 79 6.00 -7.21 4.68
N PHE A 80 7.19 -6.64 4.51
CA PHE A 80 7.74 -5.63 5.41
C PHE A 80 7.77 -4.29 4.68
N LEU A 81 7.23 -3.27 5.33
CA LEU A 81 7.28 -1.88 4.88
C LEU A 81 8.06 -1.08 5.93
N GLU A 82 9.04 -0.30 5.47
CA GLU A 82 9.87 0.53 6.32
C GLU A 82 9.99 1.94 5.70
N ARG A 83 9.79 2.97 6.52
CA ARG A 83 10.01 4.35 6.14
C ARG A 83 11.51 4.61 6.11
N GLY A 84 12.01 5.05 4.97
CA GLY A 84 13.41 5.34 4.80
C GLY A 84 13.75 5.67 3.35
N ALA A 85 14.85 6.40 3.17
CA ALA A 85 15.34 6.74 1.85
C ALA A 85 15.63 5.46 1.04
N CYS A 86 14.88 5.25 -0.04
CA CYS A 86 15.05 4.13 -0.95
C CYS A 86 15.54 4.65 -2.31
N PRO A 87 16.85 4.55 -2.61
CA PRO A 87 17.43 5.11 -3.82
C PRO A 87 17.01 4.30 -5.06
N ILE A 88 16.55 5.00 -6.09
CA ILE A 88 16.25 4.45 -7.42
C ILE A 88 16.87 5.33 -8.51
N THR A 89 17.01 4.76 -9.71
CA THR A 89 17.37 5.52 -10.91
C THR A 89 16.19 5.53 -11.88
N ALA A 90 15.61 6.71 -12.11
CA ALA A 90 14.53 6.87 -13.08
C ALA A 90 15.03 7.75 -14.23
N ARG A 91 15.01 7.23 -15.46
CA ARG A 91 15.46 7.95 -16.67
C ARG A 91 16.88 8.54 -16.55
N GLY A 92 17.76 7.85 -15.83
CA GLY A 92 19.14 8.29 -15.59
C GLY A 92 19.30 9.34 -14.47
N LEU A 93 18.23 9.73 -13.78
CA LEU A 93 18.29 10.63 -12.64
C LEU A 93 18.17 9.85 -11.32
N PRO A 94 19.05 10.11 -10.33
CA PRO A 94 18.91 9.54 -9.01
C PRO A 94 17.70 10.16 -8.31
N LEU A 95 16.82 9.32 -7.78
CA LEU A 95 15.68 9.70 -6.96
C LEU A 95 15.70 8.86 -5.69
N SER A 96 15.01 9.32 -4.65
CA SER A 96 14.80 8.54 -3.43
C SER A 96 13.31 8.49 -3.15
N LEU A 97 12.75 7.30 -3.03
CA LEU A 97 11.37 7.11 -2.59
C LEU A 97 11.32 6.97 -1.06
N PRO A 98 10.20 7.34 -0.41
CA PRO A 98 10.12 7.43 1.05
C PRO A 98 9.96 6.08 1.77
N TRP A 99 9.67 5.00 1.04
CA TRP A 99 9.41 3.68 1.60
C TRP A 99 10.24 2.59 0.94
N ARG A 100 10.60 1.59 1.74
CA ARG A 100 11.20 0.33 1.31
C ARG A 100 10.17 -0.78 1.54
N VAL A 101 10.08 -1.72 0.60
CA VAL A 101 9.31 -2.94 0.75
C VAL A 101 10.20 -4.17 0.61
N GLU A 102 9.94 -5.20 1.39
CA GLU A 102 10.55 -6.54 1.25
C GLU A 102 9.45 -7.61 1.31
N LEU A 103 9.53 -8.59 0.40
CA LEU A 103 8.65 -9.76 0.37
C LEU A 103 9.48 -11.04 0.37
N GLY A 104 9.12 -12.00 1.22
CA GLY A 104 9.74 -13.33 1.23
C GLY A 104 9.13 -14.25 0.19
N ILE A 105 9.51 -14.12 -1.08
CA ILE A 105 8.98 -14.96 -2.16
C ILE A 105 9.67 -16.32 -2.15
N GLU A 106 8.87 -17.39 -2.19
CA GLU A 106 9.42 -18.74 -2.27
C GLU A 106 9.79 -19.08 -3.71
N THR A 107 11.10 -19.24 -3.94
CA THR A 107 11.66 -19.68 -5.22
C THR A 107 12.35 -21.03 -5.02
N LEU A 108 11.85 -22.07 -5.70
CA LEU A 108 12.46 -23.42 -5.69
C LEU A 108 12.67 -23.99 -4.26
N GLY A 109 11.72 -23.75 -3.35
CA GLY A 109 11.78 -24.26 -1.96
C GLY A 109 12.69 -23.45 -1.02
N VAL A 110 13.16 -22.28 -1.45
CA VAL A 110 13.92 -21.33 -0.63
C VAL A 110 13.23 -19.97 -0.67
N GLN A 111 12.99 -19.36 0.49
CA GLN A 111 12.54 -17.97 0.54
C GLN A 111 13.69 -17.03 0.13
N GLN A 112 13.42 -16.20 -0.86
CA GLN A 112 14.30 -15.12 -1.28
C GLN A 112 13.60 -13.78 -1.05
N PRO A 113 14.28 -12.80 -0.41
CA PRO A 113 13.73 -11.47 -0.26
C PRO A 113 13.70 -10.78 -1.63
N MET A 114 12.52 -10.34 -2.04
CA MET A 114 12.35 -9.40 -3.14
C MET A 114 12.11 -8.01 -2.56
N THR A 115 12.96 -7.05 -2.93
CA THR A 115 12.90 -5.70 -2.38
C THR A 115 12.44 -4.67 -3.42
N GLY A 116 11.83 -3.59 -2.94
CA GLY A 116 11.42 -2.48 -3.78
C GLY A 116 11.38 -1.15 -3.04
N CYS A 117 11.25 -0.07 -3.80
CA CYS A 117 11.08 1.29 -3.32
C CYS A 117 9.64 1.75 -3.61
N CYS A 118 8.95 2.31 -2.63
CA CYS A 118 7.55 2.68 -2.75
C CYS A 118 7.28 4.16 -2.46
N ARG A 119 6.19 4.66 -3.04
CA ARG A 119 5.62 5.98 -2.76
C ARG A 119 4.10 5.88 -2.63
N GLU A 120 3.50 6.87 -2.00
CA GLU A 120 2.04 6.99 -1.96
C GLU A 120 1.51 7.51 -3.32
N ALA A 121 0.42 6.94 -3.84
CA ALA A 121 -0.13 7.27 -5.16
C ALA A 121 -0.58 8.75 -5.28
N GLY A 122 -0.80 9.43 -4.14
CA GLY A 122 -1.27 10.81 -4.06
C GLY A 122 -0.21 11.90 -3.92
N GLU A 123 1.09 11.57 -3.84
CA GLU A 123 2.16 12.51 -3.43
C GLU A 123 2.61 13.51 -4.52
N ASN A 124 1.95 13.56 -5.68
CA ASN A 124 2.27 14.46 -6.78
C ASN A 124 1.37 15.73 -6.84
N ARG A 125 0.90 16.26 -5.71
CA ARG A 125 0.13 17.52 -5.66
C ARG A 125 0.85 18.61 -4.87
#